data_AF-A0A0P8A319-F1
#
_entry.id   AF-A0A0P8A319-F1
#
_cell.length_a   1.000
_cell.length_b   1.000
_cell.length_c   1.000
_cell.angle_alpha   90.00
_cell.angle_beta   90.00
_cell.angle_gamma   90.00
#
_symmetry.space_group_name_H-M   'P 1'
#
loop_
_entity.id
_entity.type
_entity.pdbx_description
1 polymer ?
#
loop_
_entity_poly.entity_id
_entity_poly.type
_entity_poly.pdbx_seq_one_letter_code
_entity_poly.pdbx_strand_id
1 'polypeptide(L)'
;MEQVTGQVDKTKTTKGDATAKAVSQEESAALPSMSRYTLERSSNQSSNSSLETSVAAASNLDKGLEPGEYCFYKTGNENWLSIRLHVDDNQQLKGESAGSVNHPQQGELVYQQVFAGELMGDRAMVNVTTYIADTSQSRKESWIVNPNELDMGRVAIEEATCSDLPPSL
;
A
#
# COMPACT_ATOMS: atom_id res chain seq x y z
N MET A 1 -54.73 -19.71 13.10
CA MET A 1 -55.35 -19.17 11.87
C MET A 1 -55.30 -17.68 11.98
N GLU A 2 -54.46 -17.01 11.20
CA GLU A 2 -54.78 -15.77 10.48
C GLU A 2 -53.56 -15.42 9.63
N GLN A 3 -53.74 -15.56 8.33
CA GLN A 3 -52.80 -15.14 7.30
C GLN A 3 -53.13 -13.69 6.96
N VAL A 4 -52.11 -12.83 6.82
CA VAL A 4 -52.27 -11.56 6.10
C VAL A 4 -51.14 -11.44 5.09
N THR A 5 -51.48 -11.86 3.87
CA THR A 5 -50.77 -11.57 2.62
C THR A 5 -50.89 -10.09 2.28
N GLY A 6 -49.75 -9.39 2.19
CA GLY A 6 -49.64 -8.02 1.71
C GLY A 6 -49.02 -8.00 0.30
N GLN A 7 -49.77 -7.45 -0.64
CA GLN A 7 -49.66 -7.58 -2.08
C GLN A 7 -48.85 -6.42 -2.71
N VAL A 8 -47.94 -6.80 -3.62
CA VAL A 8 -47.49 -6.14 -4.87
C VAL A 8 -47.67 -4.63 -5.01
N ASP A 9 -46.54 -3.91 -5.21
CA ASP A 9 -46.56 -2.68 -6.01
C ASP A 9 -45.54 -2.75 -7.15
N LYS A 10 -46.04 -2.50 -8.36
CA LYS A 10 -45.36 -2.54 -9.65
C LYS A 10 -45.23 -1.10 -10.13
N THR A 11 -44.04 -0.54 -10.11
CA THR A 11 -43.72 0.72 -10.80
C THR A 11 -42.51 0.49 -11.69
N LYS A 12 -42.76 0.20 -12.97
CA LYS A 12 -42.91 1.16 -14.09
C LYS A 12 -41.56 1.55 -14.68
N THR A 13 -41.13 0.71 -15.62
CA THR A 13 -40.08 0.96 -16.61
C THR A 13 -40.41 2.21 -17.41
N THR A 14 -39.53 3.21 -17.38
CA THR A 14 -39.57 4.35 -18.30
C THR A 14 -38.38 4.23 -19.25
N LYS A 15 -38.70 3.89 -20.50
CA LYS A 15 -37.78 3.81 -21.65
C LYS A 15 -37.52 5.23 -22.13
N GLY A 16 -36.33 5.75 -21.87
CA GLY A 16 -35.83 7.00 -22.43
C GLY A 16 -34.94 6.70 -23.63
N ASP A 17 -35.53 6.77 -24.82
CA ASP A 17 -34.84 6.79 -26.11
C ASP A 17 -34.45 8.25 -26.40
N ALA A 18 -33.16 8.55 -26.50
CA ALA A 18 -32.66 9.86 -26.94
C ALA A 18 -31.36 9.70 -27.74
N THR A 19 -31.58 9.47 -29.04
CA THR A 19 -30.92 10.09 -30.19
C THR A 19 -29.57 10.80 -29.97
N ALA A 20 -28.53 10.12 -30.45
CA ALA A 20 -27.38 10.58 -31.24
C ALA A 20 -26.94 12.06 -31.15
N LYS A 21 -25.66 12.26 -30.78
CA LYS A 21 -24.76 13.12 -31.56
C LYS A 21 -23.30 12.68 -31.38
N ALA A 22 -22.77 11.99 -32.39
CA ALA A 22 -21.35 11.84 -32.59
C ALA A 22 -20.79 13.19 -33.04
N VAL A 23 -19.90 13.77 -32.24
CA VAL A 23 -18.99 14.84 -32.65
C VAL A 23 -17.59 14.27 -32.49
N SER A 24 -17.02 13.87 -33.62
CA SER A 24 -15.58 13.71 -33.77
C SER A 24 -14.98 15.11 -33.84
N GLN A 25 -14.14 15.46 -32.88
CA GLN A 25 -13.19 16.52 -33.03
C GLN A 25 -11.84 15.98 -32.57
N GLU A 26 -11.07 15.51 -33.56
CA GLU A 26 -9.63 15.30 -33.45
C GLU A 26 -8.99 16.65 -33.10
N GLU A 27 -8.59 16.81 -31.85
CA GLU A 27 -7.59 17.80 -31.49
C GLU A 27 -6.38 17.03 -30.96
N SER A 28 -5.48 16.71 -31.90
CA SER A 28 -4.16 16.17 -31.63
C SER A 28 -3.34 17.22 -30.87
N ALA A 29 -3.49 17.23 -29.56
CA ALA A 29 -2.58 17.91 -28.66
C ALA A 29 -1.21 17.23 -28.76
N ALA A 30 -0.32 17.85 -29.53
CA ALA A 30 1.07 17.46 -29.64
C ALA A 30 1.70 17.46 -28.24
N LEU A 31 2.01 16.26 -27.73
CA LEU A 31 2.75 16.10 -26.49
C LEU A 31 4.14 16.73 -26.65
N PRO A 32 4.62 17.51 -25.67
CA PRO A 32 5.98 18.00 -25.68
C PRO A 32 6.96 16.82 -25.67
N SER A 33 7.80 16.77 -26.69
CA SER A 33 8.94 15.86 -26.80
C SER A 33 9.89 16.08 -25.62
N MET A 34 9.81 15.20 -24.62
CA MET A 34 10.78 15.12 -23.52
C MET A 34 12.09 14.54 -24.08
N SER A 35 12.84 15.41 -24.75
CA SER A 35 14.19 15.14 -25.20
C SER A 35 15.11 15.06 -23.99
N ARG A 36 15.56 13.84 -23.69
CA ARG A 36 16.89 13.50 -23.15
C ARG A 36 17.30 14.24 -21.86
N TYR A 37 16.98 13.62 -20.72
CA TYR A 37 17.80 13.80 -19.52
C TYR A 37 19.04 12.91 -19.65
N THR A 38 20.17 13.49 -20.07
CA THR A 38 21.49 12.89 -19.87
C THR A 38 21.90 13.13 -18.42
N LEU A 39 22.00 12.05 -17.63
CA LEU A 39 22.66 12.07 -16.33
C LEU A 39 24.15 12.33 -16.54
N GLU A 40 24.60 13.57 -16.32
CA GLU A 40 26.01 13.88 -16.16
C GLU A 40 26.51 13.22 -14.85
N ARG A 41 27.23 12.11 -15.01
CA ARG A 41 27.97 11.47 -13.93
C ARG A 41 29.17 12.34 -13.58
N SER A 42 29.00 13.23 -12.59
CA SER A 42 30.09 14.01 -12.03
C SER A 42 31.10 13.05 -11.40
N SER A 43 32.20 12.83 -12.11
CA SER A 43 33.38 12.13 -11.62
C SER A 43 34.28 13.19 -11.02
N ASN A 44 34.34 13.28 -9.69
CA ASN A 44 35.47 13.80 -8.94
C ASN A 44 35.26 13.54 -7.45
N GLN A 45 36.07 12.67 -6.86
CA GLN A 45 37.28 13.10 -6.16
C GLN A 45 37.73 11.98 -5.24
N SER A 46 38.87 11.39 -5.60
CA SER A 46 39.64 10.49 -4.76
C SER A 46 40.02 11.23 -3.47
N SER A 47 39.64 10.68 -2.33
CA SER A 47 40.22 10.98 -1.03
C SER A 47 40.42 9.66 -0.31
N ASN A 48 41.67 9.20 -0.31
CA ASN A 48 42.15 8.13 0.54
C ASN A 48 41.88 8.51 2.01
N SER A 49 40.94 7.81 2.64
CA SER A 49 40.89 7.69 4.09
C SER A 49 40.81 6.21 4.42
N SER A 50 41.93 5.69 4.90
CA SER A 50 42.05 4.33 5.42
C SER A 50 41.25 4.23 6.71
N LEU A 51 40.08 3.61 6.63
CA LEU A 51 39.34 3.07 7.76
C LEU A 51 39.00 1.63 7.38
N GLU A 52 39.74 0.69 7.97
CA GLU A 52 39.35 -0.71 8.01
C GLU A 52 38.08 -0.82 8.86
N THR A 53 36.93 -0.75 8.18
CA THR A 53 35.63 -1.09 8.75
C THR A 53 35.00 -2.15 7.86
N SER A 54 35.22 -3.41 8.25
CA SER A 54 34.36 -4.58 8.03
C SER A 54 33.37 -4.49 6.87
N VAL A 55 33.84 -4.87 5.68
CA VAL A 55 33.01 -5.16 4.50
C VAL A 55 32.35 -6.54 4.71
N ALA A 56 31.22 -6.56 5.42
CA ALA A 56 30.38 -7.76 5.55
C ALA A 56 28.88 -7.47 5.30
N ALA A 57 28.53 -6.29 4.80
CA ALA A 57 27.13 -5.84 4.70
C ALA A 57 26.58 -5.68 3.26
N ALA A 58 27.38 -5.94 2.21
CA ALA A 58 26.98 -5.63 0.83
C ALA A 58 26.56 -6.86 -0.01
N SER A 59 26.55 -8.07 0.56
CA SER A 59 26.34 -9.32 -0.20
C SER A 59 24.94 -9.93 -0.08
N ASN A 60 24.05 -9.34 0.72
CA ASN A 60 22.71 -9.90 0.99
C ASN A 60 21.54 -9.06 0.46
N LEU A 61 21.80 -7.97 -0.28
CA LEU A 61 20.74 -7.13 -0.87
C LEU A 61 19.93 -7.84 -1.98
N ASP A 62 20.40 -8.99 -2.45
CA ASP A 62 19.74 -9.78 -3.52
C ASP A 62 18.99 -11.00 -2.96
N LYS A 63 19.08 -11.24 -1.64
CA LYS A 63 18.23 -12.21 -0.96
C LYS A 63 17.06 -11.43 -0.38
N GLY A 64 15.87 -11.65 -0.94
CA GLY A 64 14.63 -11.11 -0.38
C GLY A 64 14.45 -11.52 1.09
N LEU A 65 13.38 -11.04 1.73
CA LEU A 65 13.09 -11.43 3.10
C LEU A 65 13.09 -12.96 3.24
N GLU A 66 13.69 -13.43 4.33
CA GLU A 66 13.57 -14.82 4.73
C GLU A 66 12.11 -15.10 5.16
N PRO A 67 11.61 -16.33 5.01
CA PRO A 67 10.31 -16.70 5.54
C PRO A 67 10.23 -16.45 7.04
N GLY A 68 9.12 -15.86 7.52
CA GLY A 68 9.00 -15.46 8.91
C GLY A 68 7.88 -14.45 9.18
N GLU A 69 7.78 -14.03 10.44
CA GLU A 69 6.91 -12.94 10.89
C GLU A 69 7.73 -11.66 11.07
N TYR A 70 7.21 -10.56 10.57
CA TYR A 70 7.79 -9.22 10.60
C TYR A 70 6.75 -8.24 11.11
N CYS A 71 7.18 -7.34 11.99
CA CYS A 71 6.29 -6.41 12.65
C CYS A 71 6.83 -5.00 12.51
N PHE A 72 5.94 -4.06 12.24
CA PHE A 72 6.31 -2.66 12.04
C PHE A 72 5.35 -1.78 12.83
N TYR A 73 5.90 -0.73 13.45
CA TYR A 73 5.10 0.19 14.25
C TYR A 73 5.56 1.63 14.04
N LYS A 74 4.58 2.52 13.90
CA LYS A 74 4.83 3.96 13.91
C LYS A 74 3.76 4.64 14.72
N THR A 75 4.20 5.55 15.58
CA THR A 75 3.35 6.49 16.29
C THR A 75 3.81 7.92 15.97
N GLY A 76 2.87 8.83 15.89
CA GLY A 76 3.09 10.26 15.70
C GLY A 76 1.95 11.03 16.35
N ASN A 77 1.91 12.36 16.18
CA ASN A 77 0.92 13.27 16.75
C ASN A 77 -0.53 12.74 16.62
N GLU A 78 -0.97 11.96 17.62
CA GLU A 78 -2.28 11.31 17.74
C GLU A 78 -2.60 10.25 16.66
N ASN A 79 -1.61 9.85 15.86
CA ASN A 79 -1.74 8.81 14.85
C ASN A 79 -0.88 7.61 15.23
N TRP A 80 -1.35 6.42 14.90
CA TRP A 80 -0.52 5.23 14.99
C TRP A 80 -0.82 4.26 13.86
N LEU A 81 0.14 3.40 13.55
CA LEU A 81 0.04 2.34 12.56
C LEU A 81 0.83 1.15 13.04
N SER A 82 0.17 0.01 13.11
CA SER A 82 0.73 -1.29 13.47
C SER A 82 0.52 -2.25 12.31
N ILE A 83 1.57 -2.97 11.92
CA ILE A 83 1.55 -3.91 10.79
C ILE A 83 2.17 -5.22 11.24
N ARG A 84 1.47 -6.33 10.99
CA ARG A 84 1.96 -7.70 11.15
C ARG A 84 1.99 -8.35 9.77
N LEU A 85 3.17 -8.80 9.37
CA LEU A 85 3.45 -9.32 8.04
C LEU A 85 4.05 -10.72 8.19
N HIS A 86 3.57 -11.67 7.40
CA HIS A 86 4.12 -13.01 7.32
C HIS A 86 4.56 -13.30 5.89
N VAL A 87 5.81 -13.73 5.75
CA VAL A 87 6.39 -14.24 4.50
C VAL A 87 6.49 -15.75 4.61
N ASP A 88 5.95 -16.48 3.63
CA ASP A 88 6.10 -17.93 3.56
C ASP A 88 7.30 -18.37 2.70
N ASP A 89 7.55 -19.68 2.65
CA ASP A 89 8.65 -20.27 1.86
C ASP A 89 8.54 -20.02 0.35
N ASN A 90 7.35 -19.65 -0.13
CA ASN A 90 7.08 -19.34 -1.54
C ASN A 90 7.11 -17.83 -1.82
N GLN A 91 7.66 -17.03 -0.89
CA GLN A 91 7.70 -15.58 -0.99
C GLN A 91 6.29 -14.96 -1.12
N GLN A 92 5.26 -15.64 -0.63
CA GLN A 92 3.93 -15.06 -0.49
C GLN A 92 3.86 -14.27 0.81
N LEU A 93 3.37 -13.04 0.68
CA LEU A 93 3.18 -12.11 1.77
C LEU A 93 1.71 -12.09 2.14
N LYS A 94 1.41 -12.23 3.42
CA LYS A 94 0.08 -11.99 3.98
C LYS A 94 0.19 -11.24 5.29
N GLY A 95 -0.83 -10.50 5.66
CA GLY A 95 -0.82 -9.82 6.93
C GLY A 95 -2.01 -8.92 7.16
N GLU A 96 -1.90 -8.18 8.24
CA GLU A 96 -2.91 -7.27 8.72
C GLU A 96 -2.26 -6.01 9.27
N SER A 97 -3.00 -4.93 9.22
CA SER A 97 -2.62 -3.68 9.87
C SER A 97 -3.83 -3.04 10.54
N ALA A 98 -3.54 -2.23 11.54
CA ALA A 98 -4.51 -1.33 12.15
C ALA A 98 -3.84 0.02 12.36
N GLY A 99 -4.62 1.08 12.30
CA GLY A 99 -4.10 2.42 12.58
C GLY A 99 -5.18 3.44 12.79
N SER A 100 -4.74 4.63 13.18
CA SER A 100 -5.58 5.81 13.28
C SER A 100 -5.04 6.96 12.43
N VAL A 101 -5.97 7.74 11.90
CA VAL A 101 -5.69 9.05 11.30
C VAL A 101 -6.60 10.07 11.97
N ASN A 102 -6.01 11.07 12.60
CA ASN A 102 -6.73 12.21 13.15
C ASN A 102 -6.87 13.29 12.07
N HIS A 103 -8.12 13.57 11.70
CA HIS A 103 -8.47 14.65 10.79
C HIS A 103 -9.07 15.82 11.58
N PRO A 104 -8.57 17.06 11.41
CA PRO A 104 -8.94 18.19 12.27
C PRO A 104 -10.44 18.54 12.26
N GLN A 105 -11.18 18.12 11.23
CA GLN A 105 -12.62 18.38 11.10
C GLN A 105 -13.49 17.14 11.35
N GLN A 106 -12.92 15.93 11.29
CA GLN A 106 -13.67 14.67 11.36
C GLN A 106 -13.33 13.86 12.63
N GLY A 107 -12.30 14.28 13.37
CA GLY A 107 -11.78 13.56 14.53
C GLY A 107 -10.90 12.39 14.13
N GLU A 108 -10.73 11.46 15.08
CA GLU A 108 -9.97 10.23 14.88
C GLU A 108 -10.77 9.23 14.04
N LEU A 109 -10.14 8.73 12.98
CA LEU A 109 -10.63 7.64 12.17
C LEU A 109 -9.72 6.43 12.38
N VAL A 110 -10.29 5.35 12.91
CA VAL A 110 -9.61 4.06 13.06
C VAL A 110 -9.94 3.19 11.86
N TYR A 111 -8.94 2.51 11.34
CA TYR A 111 -9.08 1.60 10.21
C TYR A 111 -8.33 0.30 10.45
N GLN A 112 -8.76 -0.74 9.75
CA GLN A 112 -8.07 -2.02 9.67
C GLN A 112 -7.74 -2.30 8.21
N GLN A 113 -6.66 -3.04 7.95
CA GLN A 113 -6.37 -3.54 6.62
C GLN A 113 -5.98 -5.00 6.69
N VAL A 114 -6.36 -5.73 5.65
CA VAL A 114 -5.78 -7.04 5.34
C VAL A 114 -5.07 -6.93 4.01
N PHE A 115 -3.95 -7.62 3.87
CA PHE A 115 -3.20 -7.61 2.63
C PHE A 115 -2.62 -8.97 2.30
N ALA A 116 -2.52 -9.23 1.00
CA ALA A 116 -1.90 -10.43 0.46
C ALA A 116 -1.20 -10.10 -0.86
N GLY A 117 -0.06 -10.72 -1.11
CA GLY A 117 0.76 -10.43 -2.27
C GLY A 117 1.97 -11.36 -2.41
N GLU A 118 2.89 -10.93 -3.24
CA GLU A 118 4.11 -11.67 -3.55
C GLU A 118 5.32 -10.75 -3.39
N LEU A 119 6.39 -11.28 -2.81
CA LEU A 119 7.69 -10.63 -2.70
C LEU A 119 8.55 -10.97 -3.92
N MET A 120 9.10 -9.93 -4.54
CA MET A 120 9.95 -9.97 -5.72
C MET A 120 11.27 -9.25 -5.39
N GLY A 121 12.15 -9.93 -4.66
CA GLY A 121 13.38 -9.33 -4.11
C GLY A 121 13.08 -8.49 -2.88
N ASP A 122 13.38 -7.19 -2.93
CA ASP A 122 13.09 -6.20 -1.89
C ASP A 122 11.71 -5.52 -2.08
N ARG A 123 10.97 -5.87 -3.13
CA ARG A 123 9.68 -5.25 -3.48
C ARG A 123 8.54 -6.25 -3.33
N ALA A 124 7.45 -5.82 -2.71
CA ALA A 124 6.21 -6.59 -2.65
C ALA A 124 5.14 -5.96 -3.55
N MET A 125 4.42 -6.80 -4.29
CA MET A 125 3.18 -6.43 -4.98
C MET A 125 2.00 -6.96 -4.19
N VAL A 126 1.28 -6.06 -3.51
CA VAL A 126 0.24 -6.43 -2.54
C VAL A 126 -1.14 -5.92 -2.97
N ASN A 127 -2.17 -6.73 -2.74
CA ASN A 127 -3.55 -6.28 -2.70
C ASN A 127 -3.89 -5.92 -1.27
N VAL A 128 -4.27 -4.66 -1.03
CA VAL A 128 -4.63 -4.14 0.29
C VAL A 128 -6.12 -3.88 0.30
N THR A 129 -6.83 -4.48 1.26
CA THR A 129 -8.23 -4.19 1.55
C THR A 129 -8.31 -3.44 2.87
N THR A 130 -8.79 -2.20 2.82
CA THR A 130 -8.96 -1.33 3.99
C THR A 130 -10.42 -1.31 4.42
N TYR A 131 -10.67 -1.47 5.72
CA TYR A 131 -11.97 -1.39 6.36
C TYR A 131 -12.03 -0.13 7.23
N ILE A 132 -13.05 0.70 7.00
CA ILE A 132 -13.35 1.90 7.76
C ILE A 132 -14.84 1.84 8.10
N ALA A 133 -15.16 1.60 9.37
CA ALA A 133 -16.52 1.35 9.83
C ALA A 133 -17.21 0.24 9.00
N ASP A 134 -18.30 0.56 8.28
CA ASP A 134 -19.07 -0.36 7.44
C ASP A 134 -18.63 -0.35 5.95
N THR A 135 -17.56 0.38 5.63
CA THR A 135 -17.05 0.50 4.26
C THR A 135 -15.74 -0.25 4.07
N SER A 136 -15.55 -0.83 2.88
CA SER A 136 -14.29 -1.46 2.49
C SER A 136 -13.83 -0.99 1.12
N GLN A 137 -12.52 -0.82 0.94
CA GLN A 137 -11.92 -0.49 -0.35
C GLN A 137 -10.67 -1.34 -0.60
N SER A 138 -10.51 -1.80 -1.84
CA SER A 138 -9.35 -2.61 -2.24
C SER A 138 -8.53 -1.90 -3.30
N ARG A 139 -7.20 -1.99 -3.20
CA ARG A 139 -6.26 -1.49 -4.23
C ARG A 139 -4.98 -2.31 -4.27
N LYS A 140 -4.27 -2.23 -5.40
CA LYS A 140 -2.91 -2.77 -5.53
C LYS A 140 -1.88 -1.72 -5.13
N GLU A 141 -0.88 -2.14 -4.35
CA GLU A 141 0.25 -1.30 -3.95
C GLU A 141 1.57 -2.02 -4.24
N SER A 142 2.63 -1.23 -4.39
CA SER A 142 4.01 -1.71 -4.42
C SER A 142 4.70 -1.19 -3.18
N TRP A 143 5.23 -2.09 -2.36
CA TRP A 143 5.96 -1.77 -1.14
C TRP A 143 7.41 -2.17 -1.30
N ILE A 144 8.31 -1.50 -0.59
CA ILE A 144 9.68 -1.96 -0.38
C ILE A 144 9.72 -2.55 1.02
N VAL A 145 10.12 -3.82 1.11
CA VAL A 145 10.12 -4.59 2.36
C VAL A 145 11.55 -5.00 2.65
N ASN A 146 12.08 -4.55 3.78
CA ASN A 146 13.36 -4.94 4.34
C ASN A 146 13.16 -5.43 5.77
N PRO A 147 14.10 -6.20 6.35
CA PRO A 147 13.97 -6.68 7.73
C PRO A 147 13.73 -5.58 8.76
N ASN A 148 14.33 -4.40 8.54
CA ASN A 148 14.31 -3.29 9.50
C ASN A 148 13.30 -2.18 9.14
N GLU A 149 12.75 -2.18 7.91
CA GLU A 149 11.93 -1.08 7.41
C GLU A 149 10.92 -1.58 6.37
N LEU A 150 9.69 -1.08 6.48
CA LEU A 150 8.66 -1.20 5.46
C LEU A 150 8.35 0.19 4.89
N ASP A 151 8.61 0.38 3.60
CA ASP A 151 8.22 1.57 2.85
C ASP A 151 7.01 1.29 1.95
N MET A 152 5.88 1.89 2.31
CA MET A 152 4.61 1.79 1.59
C MET A 152 4.45 2.90 0.52
N GLY A 153 5.54 3.58 0.16
CA GLY A 153 5.62 4.69 -0.79
C GLY A 153 5.14 6.04 -0.23
N ARG A 154 4.18 6.03 0.70
CA ARG A 154 3.72 7.23 1.42
C ARG A 154 4.32 7.36 2.81
N VAL A 155 4.73 6.24 3.39
CA VAL A 155 5.24 6.16 4.76
C VAL A 155 6.25 5.03 4.84
N ALA A 156 7.41 5.35 5.42
CA ALA A 156 8.37 4.37 5.89
C ALA A 156 8.17 4.16 7.40
N ILE A 157 8.23 2.89 7.81
CA ILE A 157 7.91 2.40 9.15
C ILE A 157 9.04 1.46 9.57
N GLU A 158 9.62 1.70 10.74
CA GLU A 158 10.69 0.87 11.28
C GLU A 158 10.12 -0.43 11.87
N GLU A 159 10.97 -1.46 11.91
CA GLU A 159 10.68 -2.72 12.58
C GLU A 159 10.37 -2.50 14.06
N ALA A 160 9.42 -3.26 14.57
CA ALA A 160 9.07 -3.33 15.98
C ALA A 160 8.98 -4.80 16.41
N THR A 161 9.11 -5.04 17.72
CA THR A 161 8.93 -6.39 18.25
C THR A 161 7.45 -6.76 18.20
N CYS A 162 7.11 -7.91 17.61
CA CYS A 162 5.71 -8.34 17.44
C CYS A 162 4.90 -8.44 18.74
N SER A 163 5.57 -8.74 19.87
CA SER A 163 4.94 -8.77 21.19
C SER A 163 4.50 -7.41 21.70
N ASP A 164 5.10 -6.34 21.18
CA ASP A 164 4.88 -4.97 21.65
C ASP A 164 3.79 -4.26 20.85
N LEU A 165 3.35 -4.88 19.75
CA LEU A 165 2.26 -4.37 18.93
C LEU A 165 0.92 -4.51 19.65
N PRO A 166 0.04 -3.49 19.56
CA PRO A 166 -1.34 -3.64 20.00
C PRO A 166 -2.00 -4.82 19.26
N PRO A 167 -2.98 -5.50 19.88
CA PRO A 167 -3.77 -6.50 19.18
C PRO A 167 -4.45 -5.86 17.98
N SER A 168 -4.46 -6.59 16.87
CA SER A 168 -5.35 -6.30 15.73
C SER A 168 -6.79 -6.25 16.25
N LEU A 169 -7.49 -5.18 15.88
CA LEU A 169 -8.85 -4.88 16.35
C LEU A 169 -9.89 -5.87 15.80
#